data_AF-A0A2G6LI69-F1
#
_entry.id   AF-A0A2G6LI69-F1
#
_cell.length_a   1.000
_cell.length_b   1.000
_cell.length_c   1.000
_cell.angle_alpha   90.00
_cell.angle_beta   90.00
_cell.angle_gamma   90.00
#
_symmetry.space_group_name_H-M   'P 1'
#
loop_
_entity.id
_entity.type
_entity.pdbx_description
1 polymer ?
#
loop_
_entity_poly.entity_id
_entity_poly.type
_entity_poly.pdbx_seq_one_letter_code
_entity_poly.pdbx_strand_id
1 'polypeptide(L)' 'MKQDLYQPTDYFLLDDLLTDEYKLIRDSARAWVKREVSPIIEDYAQRAEFP' A
#
# COMPACT_ATOMS: atom_id res chain seq x y z
N MET A 1 -14.22 5.46 -9.36
CA MET A 1 -12.95 4.71 -9.16
C MET A 1 -13.18 3.71 -8.05
N LYS A 2 -12.74 2.46 -8.21
CA LYS A 2 -13.00 1.40 -7.23
C LYS A 2 -12.10 1.61 -6.01
N GLN A 3 -12.68 1.60 -4.81
CA GLN A 3 -11.91 1.71 -3.58
C GLN A 3 -11.00 0.49 -3.41
N ASP A 4 -9.73 0.72 -3.03
CA ASP A 4 -8.76 -0.34 -2.75
C ASP A 4 -9.04 -1.00 -1.39
N LEU A 5 -9.70 -2.16 -1.44
CA LEU A 5 -10.05 -2.98 -0.28
C LEU A 5 -9.03 -4.09 0.00
N TYR A 6 -7.89 -4.13 -0.70
CA TYR A 6 -6.90 -5.19 -0.52
C TYR A 6 -6.34 -5.21 0.90
N GLN A 7 -6.18 -6.41 1.47
CA GLN A 7 -5.54 -6.63 2.75
C GLN A 7 -4.45 -7.68 2.58
N PRO A 8 -3.18 -7.37 2.93
CA PRO A 8 -2.10 -8.32 2.79
C PRO A 8 -2.18 -9.41 3.87
N THR A 9 -2.00 -10.66 3.48
CA THR A 9 -1.85 -11.80 4.41
C THR A 9 -0.40 -11.92 4.86
N ASP A 10 -0.17 -12.09 6.16
CA ASP A 10 1.17 -12.31 6.73
C ASP A 10 1.43 -13.81 6.97
N TYR A 11 1.82 -14.52 5.91
CA TYR A 11 2.04 -15.97 5.98
C TYR A 11 3.22 -16.40 6.87
N PHE A 12 4.18 -15.51 7.09
CA PHE A 12 5.44 -15.83 7.78
C PHE A 12 5.61 -15.08 9.10
N LEU A 13 4.55 -14.43 9.60
CA LEU A 13 4.57 -13.65 10.84
C LEU A 13 5.67 -12.58 10.83
N LEU A 14 5.89 -11.93 9.67
CA LEU A 14 6.88 -10.88 9.55
C LEU A 14 6.57 -9.70 10.46
N ASP A 15 5.30 -9.50 10.80
CA ASP A 15 4.87 -8.48 11.74
C ASP A 15 5.45 -8.70 13.15
N ASP A 16 5.75 -9.92 13.55
CA ASP A 16 6.34 -10.20 14.88
C ASP A 16 7.81 -9.76 14.97
N LEU A 17 8.47 -9.53 13.83
CA LEU A 17 9.83 -9.02 13.76
C LEU A 17 9.91 -7.49 13.87
N LEU A 18 8.76 -6.80 13.83
CA LEU A 18 8.67 -5.35 13.78
C LEU A 18 8.23 -4.76 15.14
N THR A 19 8.86 -3.65 15.52
CA THR A 19 8.40 -2.82 16.64
C THR A 19 7.09 -2.11 16.28
N ASP A 20 6.39 -1.59 17.29
CA ASP A 20 5.14 -0.84 17.10
C ASP A 20 5.35 0.42 16.24
N GLU A 21 6.50 1.08 16.37
CA GLU A 21 6.86 2.23 15.54
C GLU A 21 6.99 1.85 14.06
N TYR A 22 7.64 0.72 13.76
CA TYR A 22 7.77 0.27 12.37
C TYR A 22 6.43 -0.14 11.77
N LYS A 23 5.55 -0.76 12.56
CA LYS A 23 4.17 -1.07 12.16
C LYS A 23 3.40 0.21 11.84
N LEU A 24 3.52 1.24 12.68
CA LEU A 24 2.88 2.54 12.44
C LEU A 24 3.35 3.20 11.14
N ILE A 25 4.66 3.20 10.87
CA ILE A 25 5.23 3.75 9.64
C ILE A 25 4.70 3.01 8.42
N ARG A 26 4.72 1.68 8.46
CA ARG A 26 4.20 0.82 7.39
C ARG A 26 2.71 1.09 7.13
N ASP A 27 1.90 1.19 8.17
CA ASP A 27 0.47 1.43 8.03
C ASP A 27 0.19 2.82 7.46
N SER A 28 0.98 3.83 7.84
CA SER A 28 0.93 5.18 7.26
C SER A 28 1.26 5.18 5.76
N ALA A 29 2.31 4.45 5.35
CA ALA A 29 2.68 4.30 3.94
C ALA A 29 1.58 3.57 3.15
N ARG A 30 1.03 2.47 3.69
CA ARG A 30 -0.08 1.72 3.06
C ARG A 30 -1.32 2.60 2.88
N ALA A 31 -1.67 3.41 3.87
CA ALA A 31 -2.80 4.33 3.78
C ALA A 31 -2.59 5.40 2.70
N TRP A 32 -1.37 5.95 2.60
CA TRP A 32 -1.00 6.89 1.53
C TRP A 32 -1.12 6.26 0.14
N VAL A 33 -0.58 5.05 -0.06
CA VAL A 33 -0.68 4.33 -1.35
C VAL A 33 -2.15 4.14 -1.74
N LYS A 34 -2.99 3.65 -0.83
CA LYS A 34 -4.42 3.43 -1.10
C LYS A 34 -5.17 4.70 -1.49
N ARG A 35 -4.78 5.84 -0.90
CA ARG A 35 -5.45 7.13 -1.11
C ARG A 35 -4.95 7.85 -2.37
N GLU A 36 -3.64 7.86 -2.60
CA GLU A 36 -3.01 8.72 -3.61
C GLU A 36 -2.57 7.95 -4.86
N VAL A 37 -2.14 6.68 -4.70
CA VAL A 37 -1.54 5.90 -5.80
C VAL A 37 -2.54 4.94 -6.43
N SER A 38 -3.24 4.13 -5.63
CA SER A 38 -4.21 3.13 -6.12
C SER A 38 -5.27 3.70 -7.08
N PRO A 39 -5.77 4.95 -6.93
CA PRO A 39 -6.70 5.50 -7.90
C PRO A 39 -6.09 5.70 -9.30
N ILE A 40 -4.84 6.14 -9.39
CA ILE A 40 -4.22 6.58 -10.65
C ILE A 40 -3.32 5.53 -11.31
N ILE A 41 -2.93 4.48 -10.58
CA ILE A 41 -1.85 3.58 -10.98
C ILE A 41 -2.07 2.87 -12.31
N GLU A 42 -3.30 2.43 -12.60
CA GLU A 42 -3.62 1.70 -13.84
C GLU A 42 -3.46 2.58 -15.09
N ASP A 43 -3.85 3.85 -15.00
CA ASP A 43 -3.75 4.81 -16.11
C ASP A 43 -2.29 5.15 -16.41
N TYR A 44 -1.49 5.45 -15.38
CA TYR A 44 -0.07 5.73 -15.53
C TYR A 44 0.73 4.50 -15.99
N ALA A 45 0.38 3.30 -15.50
CA ALA A 45 0.97 2.05 -15.96
C ALA A 45 0.71 1.82 -17.46
N GLN A 46 -0.53 2.06 -17.92
CA GLN A 46 -0.90 1.90 -19.32
C GLN A 46 -0.24 2.93 -20.25
N ARG A 47 0.02 4.15 -19.75
CA ARG A 47 0.72 5.21 -20.49
C ARG A 47 2.24 5.13 -20.41
N ALA A 48 2.79 4.29 -19.53
CA ALA A 48 4.22 4.21 -19.22
C ALA A 48 4.83 5.56 -18.79
N GLU A 49 4.08 6.32 -17.97
CA GLU A 49 4.48 7.65 -17.48
C GLU A 49 4.73 7.64 -15.97
N PHE A 50 5.49 8.62 -15.49
CA PHE A 50 5.68 8.85 -14.05
C PHE A 50 4.52 9.69 -13.49
N PRO A 51 3.89 9.26 -12.37
CA PRO A 51 2.79 9.97 -11.72
C PRO A 51 3.15 11.34 -11.15
#